data_AF-A0A955MBD9-F1
#
_entry.id   AF-A0A955MBD9-F1
#
_cell.length_a   1.000
_cell.length_b   1.000
_cell.length_c   1.000
_cell.angle_alpha   90.00
_cell.angle_beta   90.00
_cell.angle_gamma   90.00
#
_symmetry.space_group_name_H-M   'P 1'
#
loop_
_entity.id
_entity.type
_entity.pdbx_description
1 polymer ?
#
loop_
_entity_poly.entity_id
_entity_poly.type
_entity_poly.pdbx_seq_one_letter_code
_entity_poly.pdbx_strand_id
1 'polypeptide(L)'
;MDNIKDIINNVIGQISEKKFADDGKLERVWQNVISETDFKHTKIIGIKDGILSVHVDNPTRLYKLKLNRRKILNTIQEELVDIENIIFKLGKVK
;
A
#
# COMPACT_ATOMS: atom_id res chain seq x y z
N MET A 1 13.86 -30.31 -1.58
CA MET A 1 12.96 -29.42 -2.36
C MET A 1 11.95 -28.84 -1.38
N ASP A 2 11.50 -27.62 -1.65
CA ASP A 2 10.72 -26.73 -0.76
C ASP A 2 11.53 -25.99 0.31
N ASN A 3 11.98 -24.78 -0.03
CA ASN A 3 12.29 -23.71 0.94
C ASN A 3 12.20 -22.30 0.31
N ILE A 4 11.40 -22.13 -0.77
CA ILE A 4 11.12 -20.79 -1.34
C ILE A 4 9.87 -20.18 -0.68
N LYS A 5 8.97 -21.00 -0.12
CA LYS A 5 7.73 -20.52 0.53
C LYS A 5 7.98 -19.70 1.80
N ASP A 6 9.03 -19.99 2.55
CA ASP A 6 9.30 -19.31 3.83
C ASP A 6 10.06 -18.00 3.68
N ILE A 7 10.83 -17.82 2.60
CA ILE A 7 11.54 -16.57 2.33
C ILE A 7 10.54 -15.45 2.02
N ILE A 8 9.45 -15.75 1.32
CA ILE A 8 8.43 -14.75 0.95
C ILE A 8 7.71 -14.20 2.18
N ASN A 9 7.45 -15.05 3.18
CA ASN A 9 6.81 -14.61 4.43
C ASN A 9 7.73 -13.74 5.28
N ASN A 10 9.04 -13.96 5.23
CA ASN A 10 10.01 -13.17 5.99
C ASN A 10 10.33 -11.80 5.38
N VAL A 11 10.18 -11.61 4.06
CA VAL A 11 10.36 -10.28 3.45
C VAL A 11 9.19 -9.34 3.76
N ILE A 12 8.00 -9.88 4.03
CA ILE A 12 6.80 -9.08 4.36
C ILE A 12 6.83 -8.59 5.83
N GLY A 13 7.54 -9.29 6.72
CA GLY A 13 7.63 -8.96 8.14
C GLY A 13 8.60 -7.84 8.53
N GLN A 14 9.43 -7.37 7.59
CA GLN A 14 10.53 -6.43 7.88
C GLN A 14 10.48 -5.10 7.10
N ILE A 15 9.35 -4.75 6.48
CA ILE A 15 9.15 -3.40 5.92
C ILE A 15 8.77 -2.45 7.07
N SER A 16 9.70 -2.23 7.99
CA SER A 16 9.56 -1.30 9.12
C SER A 16 10.82 -0.47 9.27
N GLU A 17 11.04 0.48 8.36
CA GLU A 17 12.05 1.53 8.56
C GLU A 17 11.54 2.90 8.12
N LYS A 18 10.37 3.25 8.64
CA LYS A 18 10.04 4.59 9.13
C LYS A 18 8.66 4.48 9.76
N LYS A 19 8.62 4.29 11.07
CA LYS A 19 7.47 4.73 11.86
C LYS A 19 7.39 6.24 11.63
N PHE A 20 6.58 6.66 10.66
CA PHE A 20 6.05 8.01 10.74
C PHE A 20 5.29 8.05 12.07
N ALA A 21 5.50 9.09 12.86
CA ALA A 21 4.80 9.31 14.12
C ALA A 21 3.29 9.56 13.92
N ASP A 22 2.74 9.21 12.75
CA ASP A 22 1.44 9.64 12.26
C ASP A 22 0.81 8.59 11.31
N ASP A 23 0.93 7.29 11.65
CA ASP A 23 0.27 6.18 10.94
C ASP A 23 -1.24 6.48 10.70
N GLY A 24 -1.88 7.21 11.61
CA GLY A 24 -3.26 7.66 11.49
C GLY A 24 -3.51 8.71 10.41
N LYS A 25 -2.56 9.59 10.08
CA LYS A 25 -2.72 10.55 8.98
C LYS A 25 -2.71 9.83 7.64
N LEU A 26 -1.75 8.93 7.42
CA LEU A 26 -1.65 8.16 6.17
C LEU A 26 -2.90 7.30 5.93
N GLU A 27 -3.41 6.63 6.97
CA GLU A 27 -4.62 5.81 6.85
C GLU A 27 -5.86 6.66 6.51
N ARG A 28 -6.00 7.85 7.11
CA ARG A 28 -7.07 8.81 6.79
C ARG A 28 -6.98 9.32 5.36
N VAL A 29 -5.79 9.75 4.92
CA VAL A 29 -5.56 10.19 3.53
C VAL A 29 -5.91 9.06 2.57
N TRP A 30 -5.44 7.84 2.86
CA TRP A 30 -5.76 6.67 2.05
C TRP A 30 -7.27 6.44 1.96
N GLN A 31 -7.98 6.45 3.08
CA GLN A 31 -9.44 6.31 3.14
C GLN A 31 -10.18 7.37 2.32
N ASN A 32 -9.68 8.61 2.27
CA ASN A 32 -10.29 9.70 1.51
C ASN A 32 -10.04 9.60 0.00
N VAL A 33 -8.92 8.99 -0.41
CA VAL A 33 -8.51 8.92 -1.82
C VAL A 33 -9.17 7.77 -2.57
N ILE A 34 -9.44 6.66 -1.89
CA ILE A 34 -10.05 5.46 -2.51
C ILE A 34 -11.51 5.27 -2.06
N SER A 35 -12.26 4.50 -2.83
CA SER A 35 -13.64 4.18 -2.43
C SER A 35 -13.67 3.35 -1.14
N GLU A 36 -14.74 3.47 -0.35
CA GLU A 36 -14.92 2.66 0.87
C GLU A 36 -14.82 1.15 0.58
N THR A 37 -15.36 0.71 -0.56
CA THR A 37 -15.25 -0.67 -1.03
C THR A 37 -13.80 -1.06 -1.34
N ASP A 38 -12.97 -0.16 -1.87
CA ASP A 38 -11.56 -0.45 -2.08
C ASP A 38 -10.76 -0.41 -0.77
N PHE A 39 -11.14 0.47 0.17
CA PHE A 39 -10.50 0.58 1.48
C PHE A 39 -10.57 -0.73 2.27
N LYS A 40 -11.74 -1.36 2.33
CA LYS A 40 -11.94 -2.67 3.00
C LYS A 40 -11.13 -3.82 2.41
N HIS A 41 -10.59 -3.64 1.21
CA HIS A 41 -9.90 -4.68 0.44
C HIS A 41 -8.47 -4.26 0.07
N THR A 42 -7.94 -3.24 0.75
CA THR A 42 -6.56 -2.82 0.66
C THR A 42 -5.96 -2.68 2.05
N LYS A 43 -4.65 -2.89 2.15
CA LYS A 43 -3.92 -2.69 3.40
C LYS A 43 -2.60 -1.99 3.12
N ILE A 44 -2.36 -0.87 3.79
CA ILE A 44 -1.06 -0.21 3.75
C ILE A 44 -0.05 -1.09 4.49
N ILE A 45 1.07 -1.35 3.82
CA ILE A 45 2.16 -2.16 4.36
C ILE A 45 3.26 -1.29 4.95
N GLY A 46 3.46 -0.11 4.36
CA GLY A 46 4.39 0.88 4.85
C GLY A 46 4.88 1.77 3.72
N ILE A 47 5.77 2.69 4.10
CA ILE A 47 6.48 3.59 3.20
C ILE A 47 7.97 3.31 3.33
N LYS A 48 8.66 3.15 2.21
CA LYS A 48 10.12 3.03 2.17
C LYS A 48 10.64 3.80 0.97
N ASP A 49 11.63 4.67 1.19
CA ASP A 49 12.28 5.46 0.14
C ASP A 49 11.26 6.18 -0.78
N GLY A 50 10.28 6.86 -0.16
CA GLY A 50 9.20 7.56 -0.89
C GLY A 50 8.15 6.66 -1.54
N ILE A 51 8.26 5.34 -1.40
CA ILE A 51 7.34 4.38 -2.02
C ILE A 51 6.32 3.88 -1.00
N LEU A 52 5.05 4.22 -1.22
CA LEU A 52 3.92 3.65 -0.50
C LEU A 52 3.61 2.24 -1.02
N SER A 53 3.71 1.23 -0.16
CA SER A 53 3.38 -0.16 -0.49
C SER A 53 2.01 -0.55 0.04
N VAL A 54 1.15 -1.08 -0.84
CA VAL A 54 -0.24 -1.46 -0.51
C VAL A 54 -0.51 -2.88 -0.97
N HIS A 55 -1.01 -3.71 -0.06
CA HIS A 55 -1.59 -5.01 -0.39
C HIS A 55 -3.02 -4.86 -0.87
N VAL A 56 -3.39 -5.71 -1.83
CA VAL A 56 -4.72 -5.84 -2.40
C VAL A 56 -5.12 -7.30 -2.34
N ASP A 57 -6.39 -7.56 -2.04
CA ASP A 57 -6.92 -8.90 -1.83
C ASP A 57 -7.04 -9.75 -3.11
N ASN A 58 -7.30 -9.11 -4.26
CA ASN A 58 -7.57 -9.83 -5.51
C ASN A 58 -6.99 -9.15 -6.78
N PRO A 59 -6.77 -9.92 -7.87
CA PRO A 59 -6.15 -9.41 -9.11
C PRO A 59 -6.97 -8.34 -9.84
N THR A 60 -8.30 -8.46 -9.83
CA THR A 60 -9.19 -7.51 -10.51
C THR A 60 -9.07 -6.12 -9.89
N ARG A 61 -9.06 -6.04 -8.57
CA ARG A 61 -8.89 -4.79 -7.82
C ARG A 61 -7.48 -4.24 -7.95
N LEU A 62 -6.47 -5.12 -7.92
CA LEU A 62 -5.09 -4.73 -8.19
C LEU A 62 -4.96 -4.04 -9.56
N TYR A 63 -5.56 -4.61 -10.59
CA TYR A 63 -5.57 -4.03 -11.94
C TYR A 63 -6.28 -2.66 -11.96
N LYS A 64 -7.49 -2.57 -11.36
CA LYS A 64 -8.23 -1.30 -11.23
C LYS A 64 -7.42 -0.21 -10.52
N LEU A 65 -6.73 -0.53 -9.43
CA LEU A 65 -5.89 0.42 -8.69
C LEU A 65 -4.67 0.84 -9.50
N LYS A 66 -4.05 -0.08 -10.24
CA LYS A 66 -2.95 0.25 -11.15
C LYS A 66 -3.35 1.23 -12.25
N LEU A 67 -4.54 1.07 -12.85
CA LEU A 67 -5.06 2.02 -13.84
C LEU A 67 -5.24 3.42 -13.26
N ASN A 68 -5.65 3.51 -11.99
CA ASN A 68 -5.86 4.77 -11.29
C ASN A 68 -4.63 5.27 -10.53
N ARG A 69 -3.47 4.58 -10.62
CA ARG A 69 -2.28 4.84 -9.79
C ARG A 69 -1.85 6.30 -9.81
N ARG A 70 -1.78 6.90 -11.01
CA ARG A 70 -1.35 8.30 -11.18
C ARG A 70 -2.31 9.26 -10.49
N LYS A 71 -3.62 9.06 -10.65
CA LYS A 71 -4.64 9.89 -10.00
C LYS A 71 -4.53 9.78 -8.47
N ILE A 72 -4.45 8.55 -7.96
CA ILE A 72 -4.32 8.26 -6.53
C ILE A 72 -3.04 8.92 -5.97
N LEU A 73 -1.90 8.76 -6.65
CA LEU A 73 -0.63 9.36 -6.23
C LEU A 73 -0.71 10.88 -6.17
N ASN A 74 -1.25 11.53 -7.21
CA ASN A 74 -1.39 12.98 -7.23
C ASN A 74 -2.22 13.47 -6.03
N THR A 75 -3.34 12.82 -5.72
CA THR A 75 -4.18 13.22 -4.58
C THR A 75 -3.49 12.96 -3.24
N ILE A 76 -2.73 11.87 -3.10
CA ILE A 76 -1.95 11.64 -1.87
C ILE A 76 -0.87 12.73 -1.71
N GLN A 77 -0.22 13.12 -2.80
CA GLN A 77 0.84 14.14 -2.78
C GLN A 77 0.34 15.54 -2.40
N GLU A 78 -0.95 15.83 -2.52
CA GLU A 78 -1.55 17.07 -2.01
C GLU A 78 -1.43 17.17 -0.48
N GLU A 79 -1.46 16.04 0.23
CA GLU A 79 -1.38 15.99 1.70
C GLU A 79 -0.05 15.44 2.25
N LEU A 80 0.64 14.62 1.45
CA LEU A 80 1.84 13.86 1.79
C LEU A 80 2.86 13.94 0.64
N VAL A 81 3.57 15.06 0.57
CA VAL A 81 4.52 15.38 -0.51
C VAL A 81 5.69 14.38 -0.60
N ASP A 82 6.06 13.74 0.51
CA ASP A 82 7.17 12.78 0.58
C ASP A 82 6.87 11.43 -0.11
N ILE A 83 5.63 11.21 -0.57
CA ILE A 83 5.27 9.99 -1.32
C ILE A 83 5.54 10.23 -2.80
N GLU A 84 6.58 9.59 -3.33
CA GLU A 84 7.01 9.69 -4.73
C GLU A 84 6.33 8.66 -5.62
N ASN A 85 5.94 7.50 -5.07
CA ASN A 85 5.35 6.42 -5.84
C ASN A 85 4.46 5.50 -4.99
N ILE A 86 3.61 4.71 -5.66
CA ILE A 86 2.75 3.70 -5.03
C ILE A 86 2.94 2.36 -5.72
N ILE A 87 3.18 1.32 -4.93
CA ILE A 87 3.25 -0.06 -5.42
C ILE A 87 2.10 -0.87 -4.83
N PHE A 88 1.28 -1.41 -5.72
CA PHE A 88 0.23 -2.36 -5.38
C PHE A 88 0.72 -3.79 -5.59
N LYS A 89 0.49 -4.67 -4.61
CA LYS A 89 0.81 -6.11 -4.67
C LYS A 89 -0.36 -6.94 -4.15
N LEU A 90 -0.48 -8.18 -4.63
CA LEU A 90 -1.40 -9.13 -4.00
C LEU A 90 -0.86 -9.50 -2.61
N GLY A 91 -1.76 -9.57 -1.63
CA GLY A 91 -1.39 -9.95 -0.27
C GLY A 91 -2.60 -10.10 0.64
N LYS A 92 -2.35 -10.56 1.87
CA LYS A 92 -3.41 -10.70 2.87
C LYS A 92 -3.90 -9.31 3.29
N VAL A 93 -5.18 -9.06 3.06
CA VAL A 93 -5.95 -7.96 3.64
C VAL A 93 -6.80 -8.59 4.74
N LYS A 94 -6.69 -8.09 5.97
CA LYS A 94 -7.46 -8.56 7.13
C LYS A 94 -8.41 -7.46 7.55
#